data_AF-A0A2E6DLX4-F1
#
_entry.id   AF-A0A2E6DLX4-F1
#
_cell.length_a   1.000
_cell.length_b   1.000
_cell.length_c   1.000
_cell.angle_alpha   90.00
_cell.angle_beta   90.00
_cell.angle_gamma   90.00
#
_symmetry.space_group_name_H-M   'P 1'
#
loop_
_entity.id
_entity.type
_entity.pdbx_description
1 polymer ?
#
loop_
_entity_poly.entity_id
_entity_poly.type
_entity_poly.pdbx_seq_one_letter_code
_entity_poly.pdbx_strand_id
1 'polypeptide(L)'
;MPMASSPGGQLLNLPLHKKELKVALAYMRCMTEQPDDDSVRQAVKNPKRGIGEAAIKRLAEYGKENGISLLEAFEQAETAGSSTAARKAIRSFLKLRNSIAKMRDLDAPTALQSCLDQSGYMGELRSEDKEERLVNINSLMNVSNEFENVIELVVELDRIDELKSQPNPKTASLFDTMTIERVTLEDALELLSLPRTVGTDPSDGVEITVQNGRYGPYLLKGGESRSLHKEEQLFTITLEECLQLLAMPKKFGRAKAKPPLKELGKDPNSGNPILLKDGKFGHYVTDGKTNASLKSHDSVEELSKERAVELLAEKRI
;
A
#
# COMPACT_ATOMS: atom_id res chain seq x y z
N MET A 1 5.29 -8.95 -8.56
CA MET A 1 6.14 -7.77 -8.29
C MET A 1 7.59 -8.13 -8.54
N PRO A 2 8.40 -7.22 -9.11
CA PRO A 2 9.84 -7.44 -9.28
C PRO A 2 10.56 -7.57 -7.92
N MET A 3 11.69 -8.28 -7.91
CA MET A 3 12.53 -8.43 -6.70
C MET A 3 13.09 -7.07 -6.29
N ALA A 4 13.19 -6.80 -4.97
CA ALA A 4 13.62 -5.48 -4.47
C ALA A 4 14.98 -5.01 -5.00
N SER A 5 15.91 -5.94 -5.28
CA SER A 5 17.24 -5.65 -5.83
C SER A 5 17.27 -5.50 -7.36
N SER A 6 16.23 -5.95 -8.07
CA SER A 6 16.16 -5.84 -9.53
C SER A 6 15.91 -4.39 -9.98
N PRO A 7 16.22 -4.00 -11.23
CA PRO A 7 15.97 -2.65 -11.74
C PRO A 7 14.53 -2.18 -11.52
N GLY A 8 13.54 -3.03 -11.81
CA GLY A 8 12.12 -2.75 -11.54
C GLY A 8 11.78 -2.59 -10.05
N GLY A 9 12.45 -3.35 -9.18
CA GLY A 9 12.32 -3.20 -7.73
C GLY A 9 12.88 -1.88 -7.22
N GLN A 10 14.03 -1.46 -7.76
CA GLN A 10 14.62 -0.16 -7.44
C GLN A 10 13.73 1.00 -7.92
N LEU A 11 13.13 0.90 -9.11
CA LEU A 11 12.12 1.85 -9.58
C LEU A 11 10.91 1.94 -8.63
N LEU A 12 10.42 0.80 -8.13
CA LEU A 12 9.29 0.76 -7.19
C LEU A 12 9.59 1.38 -5.83
N ASN A 13 10.85 1.41 -5.41
CA ASN A 13 11.27 2.05 -4.17
C ASN A 13 11.24 3.59 -4.25
N LEU A 14 11.19 4.15 -5.45
CA LEU A 14 11.02 5.59 -5.64
C LEU A 14 9.58 6.01 -5.31
N PRO A 15 9.35 7.26 -4.85
CA PRO A 15 8.02 7.75 -4.57
C PRO A 15 7.28 8.14 -5.86
N LEU A 16 7.08 7.20 -6.81
CA LEU A 16 6.53 7.41 -8.16
C LEU A 16 5.16 8.10 -8.21
N HIS A 17 4.45 8.16 -7.08
CA HIS A 17 3.19 8.90 -6.95
C HIS A 17 3.38 10.43 -6.95
N LYS A 18 4.60 10.93 -6.64
CA LYS A 18 4.94 12.35 -6.56
C LYS A 18 4.87 13.02 -7.94
N LYS A 19 4.48 14.30 -7.96
CA LYS A 19 4.14 15.01 -9.20
C LYS A 19 5.32 15.06 -10.17
N GLU A 20 6.50 15.44 -9.69
CA GLU A 20 7.72 15.61 -10.47
C GLU A 20 8.17 14.30 -11.14
N LEU A 21 8.06 13.17 -10.43
CA LEU A 21 8.34 11.85 -10.99
C LEU A 21 7.32 11.45 -12.04
N LYS A 22 6.02 11.67 -11.78
CA LYS A 22 4.97 11.45 -12.79
C LYS A 22 5.21 12.25 -14.07
N VAL A 23 5.64 13.51 -13.95
CA VAL A 23 5.96 14.35 -15.12
C VAL A 23 7.19 13.81 -15.85
N ALA A 24 8.26 13.47 -15.12
CA ALA A 24 9.47 12.92 -15.71
C ALA A 24 9.22 11.60 -16.47
N LEU A 25 8.47 10.67 -15.86
CA LEU A 25 8.12 9.41 -16.49
C LEU A 25 7.17 9.60 -17.70
N ALA A 26 6.24 10.56 -17.62
CA ALA A 26 5.39 10.90 -18.76
C ALA A 26 6.21 11.40 -19.97
N TYR A 27 7.28 12.16 -19.73
CA TYR A 27 8.20 12.57 -20.79
C TYR A 27 8.97 11.39 -21.38
N MET A 28 9.47 10.48 -20.54
CA MET A 28 10.16 9.27 -21.01
C MET A 28 9.24 8.41 -21.89
N ARG A 29 7.98 8.22 -21.45
CA ARG A 29 6.96 7.56 -22.28
C ARG A 29 6.71 8.28 -23.59
N CYS A 30 6.65 9.62 -23.60
CA CYS A 30 6.51 10.41 -24.83
C CYS A 30 7.67 10.26 -25.83
N MET A 31 8.83 9.74 -25.43
CA MET A 31 9.94 9.41 -26.34
C MET A 31 9.72 8.12 -27.12
N THR A 32 8.87 7.22 -26.61
CA THR A 32 8.52 5.97 -27.27
C THR A 32 7.63 6.22 -28.49
N GLU A 33 7.46 5.20 -29.34
CA GLU A 33 6.68 5.31 -30.58
C GLU A 33 5.20 5.55 -30.30
N GLN A 34 4.65 4.86 -29.31
CA GLN A 34 3.24 4.83 -28.98
C GLN A 34 3.03 5.20 -27.50
N PRO A 35 3.22 6.47 -27.13
CA PRO A 35 2.96 6.90 -25.76
C PRO A 35 1.46 6.81 -25.44
N ASP A 36 1.15 6.45 -24.19
CA ASP A 36 -0.22 6.47 -23.70
C ASP A 36 -0.76 7.91 -23.54
N ASP A 37 -2.08 8.04 -23.63
CA ASP A 37 -2.79 9.32 -23.57
C ASP A 37 -2.57 10.07 -22.24
N ASP A 38 -2.40 9.35 -21.13
CA ASP A 38 -2.22 9.95 -19.81
C ASP A 38 -0.82 10.58 -19.69
N SER A 39 0.21 9.91 -20.22
CA SER A 39 1.56 10.45 -20.33
C SER A 39 1.60 11.67 -21.27
N VAL A 40 0.96 11.61 -22.44
CA VAL A 40 0.86 12.76 -23.34
C VAL A 40 0.18 13.95 -22.66
N ARG A 41 -0.93 13.71 -21.96
CA ARG A 41 -1.65 14.73 -21.17
C ARG A 41 -0.78 15.32 -20.07
N GLN A 42 -0.04 14.48 -19.35
CA GLN A 42 0.80 14.93 -18.24
C GLN A 42 1.99 15.75 -18.75
N ALA A 43 2.67 15.29 -19.81
CA ALA A 43 3.81 15.96 -20.41
C ALA A 43 3.41 17.32 -20.99
N VAL A 44 2.30 17.40 -21.74
CA VAL A 44 1.89 18.66 -22.38
C VAL A 44 1.53 19.76 -21.36
N LYS A 45 1.03 19.37 -20.18
CA LYS A 45 0.61 20.28 -19.10
C LYS A 45 1.76 20.81 -18.23
N ASN A 46 2.92 20.15 -18.24
CA ASN A 46 4.02 20.45 -17.32
C ASN A 46 5.36 20.54 -18.06
N PRO A 47 5.99 21.72 -18.21
CA PRO A 47 5.51 23.03 -17.78
C PRO A 47 4.24 23.48 -18.54
N LYS A 48 3.57 24.51 -18.04
CA LYS A 48 2.37 25.07 -18.68
C LYS A 48 2.71 25.60 -20.08
N ARG A 49 2.01 25.10 -21.11
CA ARG A 49 2.23 25.49 -22.52
C ARG A 49 1.14 26.36 -23.13
N GLY A 50 0.18 26.84 -22.34
CA GLY A 50 -0.96 27.60 -22.85
C GLY A 50 -2.03 26.74 -23.53
N ILE A 51 -2.03 25.43 -23.29
CA ILE A 51 -3.12 24.51 -23.67
C ILE A 51 -3.95 24.26 -22.43
N GLY A 52 -5.20 24.71 -22.44
CA GLY A 52 -6.12 24.55 -21.30
C GLY A 52 -6.68 23.13 -21.20
N GLU A 53 -7.12 22.73 -20.00
CA GLU A 53 -7.66 21.39 -19.75
C GLU A 53 -8.85 21.05 -20.66
N ALA A 54 -9.75 22.00 -20.88
CA ALA A 54 -10.89 21.82 -21.76
C ALA A 54 -10.49 21.55 -23.23
N ALA A 55 -9.37 22.12 -23.68
CA ALA A 55 -8.86 21.86 -25.02
C ALA A 55 -8.27 20.45 -25.13
N ILE A 56 -7.50 20.01 -24.13
CA ILE A 56 -6.96 18.65 -24.08
C ILE A 56 -8.09 17.63 -24.01
N LYS A 57 -9.11 17.87 -23.19
CA LYS A 57 -10.28 17.00 -23.06
C LYS A 57 -11.02 16.85 -24.39
N ARG A 58 -11.27 17.95 -25.10
CA ARG A 58 -11.89 17.93 -26.43
C ARG A 58 -11.07 17.12 -27.44
N LEU A 59 -9.75 17.26 -27.43
CA LEU A 59 -8.86 16.50 -28.32
C LEU A 59 -8.86 15.00 -27.97
N ALA A 60 -8.91 14.65 -26.68
CA ALA A 60 -9.05 13.27 -26.24
C ALA A 60 -10.42 12.67 -26.63
N GLU A 61 -11.50 13.45 -26.54
CA GLU A 61 -12.84 13.05 -27.01
C GLU A 61 -12.83 12.84 -28.54
N TYR A 62 -12.27 13.79 -29.29
CA TYR A 62 -12.08 13.65 -30.74
C TYR A 62 -11.25 12.41 -31.11
N GLY A 63 -10.16 12.13 -30.37
CA GLY A 63 -9.35 10.94 -30.59
C GLY A 63 -10.15 9.65 -30.43
N LYS A 64 -10.92 9.55 -29.35
CA LYS A 64 -11.82 8.40 -29.10
C LYS A 64 -12.87 8.23 -30.18
N GLU A 65 -13.51 9.32 -30.63
CA GLU A 65 -14.53 9.29 -31.68
C GLU A 65 -13.96 8.82 -33.04
N ASN A 66 -12.69 9.11 -33.31
CA ASN A 66 -12.03 8.79 -34.57
C ASN A 66 -11.12 7.54 -34.48
N GLY A 67 -11.06 6.88 -33.31
CA GLY A 67 -10.22 5.70 -33.09
C GLY A 67 -8.71 5.98 -33.16
N ILE A 68 -8.28 7.19 -32.80
CA ILE A 68 -6.87 7.62 -32.80
C ILE A 68 -6.43 8.03 -31.38
N SER A 69 -5.13 7.96 -31.11
CA SER A 69 -4.51 8.39 -29.85
C SER A 69 -4.62 9.91 -29.63
N LEU A 70 -4.42 10.36 -28.40
CA LEU A 70 -4.34 11.79 -28.08
C LEU A 70 -3.20 12.49 -28.84
N LEU A 71 -2.09 11.80 -29.07
CA LEU A 71 -0.96 12.34 -29.83
C LEU A 71 -1.35 12.58 -31.30
N GLU A 72 -2.04 11.63 -31.94
CA GLU A 72 -2.55 11.78 -33.31
C GLU A 72 -3.64 12.85 -33.38
N ALA A 73 -4.50 12.95 -32.35
CA ALA A 73 -5.49 14.02 -32.25
C ALA A 73 -4.83 15.41 -32.16
N PHE A 74 -3.66 15.51 -31.50
CA PHE A 74 -2.87 16.75 -31.47
C PHE A 74 -2.32 17.13 -32.86
N GLU A 75 -1.92 16.17 -33.67
CA GLU A 75 -1.52 16.41 -35.07
C GLU A 75 -2.70 16.92 -35.91
N GLN A 76 -3.92 16.52 -35.57
CA GLN A 76 -5.17 16.93 -36.20
C GLN A 76 -5.89 18.07 -35.48
N ALA A 77 -5.19 18.85 -34.64
CA ALA A 77 -5.82 19.84 -33.77
C ALA A 77 -6.67 20.91 -34.49
N GLU A 78 -6.35 21.22 -35.76
CA GLU A 78 -7.15 22.12 -36.59
C GLU A 78 -8.51 21.51 -36.97
N THR A 79 -8.51 20.27 -37.46
CA THR A 79 -9.74 19.53 -37.77
C THR A 79 -10.59 19.31 -36.52
N ALA A 80 -9.96 19.09 -35.38
CA ALA A 80 -10.63 18.96 -34.07
C ALA A 80 -11.15 20.29 -33.49
N GLY A 81 -11.12 21.40 -34.25
CA GLY A 81 -11.69 22.68 -33.86
C GLY A 81 -10.91 23.42 -32.76
N SER A 82 -9.60 23.18 -32.63
CA SER A 82 -8.78 23.88 -31.65
C SER A 82 -8.53 25.34 -32.03
N SER A 83 -8.52 26.22 -31.04
CA SER A 83 -8.21 27.64 -31.24
C SER A 83 -6.79 27.85 -31.79
N THR A 84 -6.55 28.96 -32.47
CA THR A 84 -5.22 29.30 -33.03
C THR A 84 -4.11 29.31 -31.98
N ALA A 85 -4.40 29.80 -30.78
CA ALA A 85 -3.45 29.79 -29.66
C ALA A 85 -3.11 28.36 -29.21
N ALA A 86 -4.13 27.51 -29.05
CA ALA A 86 -3.95 26.09 -28.70
C ALA A 86 -3.15 25.35 -29.78
N ARG A 87 -3.48 25.56 -31.06
CA ARG A 87 -2.74 24.98 -32.19
C ARG A 87 -1.26 25.36 -32.20
N LYS A 88 -0.94 26.63 -31.92
CA LYS A 88 0.46 27.09 -31.81
C LYS A 88 1.21 26.36 -30.70
N ALA A 89 0.58 26.22 -29.53
CA ALA A 89 1.17 25.52 -28.39
C ALA A 89 1.33 24.01 -28.65
N ILE A 90 0.32 23.37 -29.24
CA ILE A 90 0.35 21.94 -29.62
C ILE A 90 1.49 21.69 -30.61
N ARG A 91 1.63 22.54 -31.64
CA ARG A 91 2.75 22.44 -32.60
C ARG A 91 4.11 22.57 -31.91
N SER A 92 4.23 23.44 -30.91
CA SER A 92 5.46 23.55 -30.12
C SER A 92 5.75 22.27 -29.32
N PHE A 93 4.72 21.66 -28.73
CA PHE A 93 4.85 20.39 -28.01
C PHE A 93 5.22 19.24 -28.95
N LEU A 94 4.59 19.12 -30.13
CA LEU A 94 4.93 18.09 -31.12
C LEU A 94 6.38 18.23 -31.62
N LYS A 95 6.87 19.46 -31.82
CA LYS A 95 8.28 19.72 -32.15
C LYS A 95 9.23 19.26 -31.03
N LEU A 96 8.89 19.57 -29.77
CA LEU A 96 9.65 19.09 -28.61
C LEU A 96 9.64 17.55 -28.58
N ARG A 97 8.47 16.92 -28.71
CA ARG A 97 8.33 15.45 -28.73
C ARG A 97 9.22 14.83 -29.81
N ASN A 98 9.20 15.37 -31.02
CA ASN A 98 10.04 14.88 -32.12
C ASN A 98 11.55 15.08 -31.87
N SER A 99 11.93 16.05 -31.04
CA SER A 99 13.32 16.22 -30.58
C SER A 99 13.70 15.14 -29.56
N ILE A 100 12.88 14.96 -28.53
CA ILE A 100 13.18 14.02 -27.44
C ILE A 100 13.05 12.55 -27.86
N ALA A 101 12.17 12.22 -28.79
CA ALA A 101 12.01 10.86 -29.31
C ALA A 101 13.29 10.35 -30.01
N LYS A 102 14.12 11.25 -30.54
CA LYS A 102 15.43 10.89 -31.14
C LYS A 102 16.48 10.50 -30.11
N MET A 103 16.21 10.73 -28.82
CA MET A 103 17.12 10.43 -27.71
C MET A 103 16.76 9.11 -27.01
N ARG A 104 15.70 8.41 -27.45
CA ARG A 104 15.19 7.21 -26.78
C ARG A 104 16.19 6.05 -26.71
N ASP A 105 17.12 6.00 -27.66
CA ASP A 105 18.15 4.96 -27.78
C ASP A 105 19.47 5.35 -27.08
N LEU A 106 19.54 6.56 -26.51
CA LEU A 106 20.63 6.95 -25.61
C LEU A 106 20.44 6.28 -24.26
N ASP A 107 21.48 6.35 -23.41
CA ASP A 107 21.37 5.95 -22.03
C ASP A 107 20.22 6.71 -21.33
N ALA A 108 19.44 5.97 -20.54
CA ALA A 108 18.24 6.49 -19.91
C ALA A 108 18.46 7.77 -19.06
N PRO A 109 19.54 7.91 -18.25
CA PRO A 109 19.74 9.14 -17.46
C PRO A 109 20.05 10.36 -18.32
N THR A 110 20.88 10.21 -19.36
CA THR A 110 21.19 11.32 -20.28
C THR A 110 19.96 11.75 -21.08
N ALA A 111 19.16 10.78 -21.55
CA ALA A 111 17.91 11.06 -22.25
C ALA A 111 16.91 11.78 -21.33
N LEU A 112 16.77 11.32 -20.09
CA LEU A 112 15.90 11.93 -19.08
C LEU A 112 16.32 13.38 -18.79
N GLN A 113 17.59 13.62 -18.45
CA GLN A 113 18.11 14.96 -18.18
C GLN A 113 17.89 15.89 -19.37
N SER A 114 18.29 15.45 -20.57
CA SER A 114 18.16 16.24 -21.80
C SER A 114 16.71 16.60 -22.11
N CYS A 115 15.78 15.68 -21.85
CA CYS A 115 14.36 15.92 -22.06
C CYS A 115 13.76 16.90 -21.04
N LEU A 116 14.09 16.74 -19.76
CA LEU A 116 13.62 17.66 -18.73
C LEU A 116 14.17 19.09 -18.96
N ASP A 117 15.39 19.22 -19.48
CA ASP A 117 15.97 20.51 -19.89
C ASP A 117 15.27 21.07 -21.14
N GLN A 118 15.18 20.30 -22.23
CA GLN A 118 14.54 20.75 -23.49
C GLN A 118 13.06 21.10 -23.31
N SER A 119 12.37 20.41 -22.39
CA SER A 119 10.97 20.70 -22.08
C SER A 119 10.78 21.98 -21.25
N GLY A 120 11.84 22.48 -20.61
CA GLY A 120 11.82 23.57 -19.64
C GLY A 120 11.40 23.13 -18.24
N TYR A 121 11.14 21.83 -18.01
CA TYR A 121 10.70 21.33 -16.71
C TYR A 121 11.80 21.40 -15.65
N MET A 122 13.07 21.15 -16.00
CA MET A 122 14.19 21.39 -15.06
C MET A 122 14.27 22.85 -14.62
N GLY A 123 14.00 23.79 -15.53
CA GLY A 123 13.95 25.21 -15.20
C GLY A 123 12.83 25.52 -14.19
N GLU A 124 11.63 24.98 -14.42
CA GLU A 124 10.50 25.09 -13.48
C GLU A 124 10.88 24.52 -12.10
N LEU A 125 11.43 23.30 -12.05
CA LEU A 125 11.82 22.65 -10.80
C LEU A 125 12.88 23.42 -10.02
N ARG A 126 13.87 24.01 -10.70
CA ARG A 126 14.92 24.83 -10.07
C ARG A 126 14.41 26.20 -9.62
N SER A 127 13.36 26.71 -10.26
CA SER A 127 12.74 27.99 -9.89
C SER A 127 11.79 27.87 -8.70
N GLU A 128 11.25 26.67 -8.45
CA GLU A 128 10.48 26.38 -7.25
C GLU A 128 11.44 26.16 -6.08
N ASP A 129 11.22 26.84 -4.95
CA ASP A 129 11.97 26.65 -3.70
C ASP A 129 11.58 25.33 -3.01
N LYS A 130 11.85 24.21 -3.69
CA LYS A 130 11.45 22.85 -3.31
C LYS A 130 12.55 21.84 -3.64
N GLU A 131 13.61 21.88 -2.85
CA GLU A 131 14.76 20.97 -3.00
C GLU A 131 14.38 19.49 -3.05
N GLU A 132 13.36 19.05 -2.29
CA GLU A 132 12.85 17.67 -2.28
C GLU A 132 12.51 17.16 -3.70
N ARG A 133 11.97 18.03 -4.57
CA ARG A 133 11.63 17.63 -5.94
C ARG A 133 12.86 17.32 -6.77
N LEU A 134 13.92 18.10 -6.63
CA LEU A 134 15.18 17.85 -7.34
C LEU A 134 15.85 16.59 -6.81
N VAL A 135 15.76 16.34 -5.49
CA VAL A 135 16.21 15.06 -4.90
C VAL A 135 15.48 13.89 -5.54
N ASN A 136 14.16 13.95 -5.68
CA ASN A 136 13.38 12.88 -6.31
C ASN A 136 13.80 12.65 -7.78
N ILE A 137 13.99 13.71 -8.56
CA ILE A 137 14.46 13.60 -9.96
C ILE A 137 15.87 12.99 -10.04
N ASN A 138 16.79 13.41 -9.17
CA ASN A 138 18.14 12.85 -9.12
C ASN A 138 18.12 11.37 -8.71
N SER A 139 17.25 10.98 -7.78
CA SER A 139 17.05 9.56 -7.44
C SER A 139 16.53 8.75 -8.63
N LEU A 140 15.60 9.31 -9.42
CA LEU A 140 15.14 8.67 -10.66
C LEU A 140 16.25 8.56 -11.69
N MET A 141 17.08 9.59 -11.88
CA MET A 141 18.24 9.52 -12.77
C MET A 141 19.23 8.44 -12.33
N ASN A 142 19.48 8.34 -11.03
CA ASN A 142 20.37 7.31 -10.48
C ASN A 142 19.83 5.90 -10.75
N VAL A 143 18.55 5.64 -10.45
CA VAL A 143 17.92 4.34 -10.73
C VAL A 143 17.83 4.07 -12.23
N SER A 144 17.69 5.10 -13.07
CA SER A 144 17.66 4.93 -14.52
C SER A 144 18.97 4.42 -15.12
N ASN A 145 20.10 4.49 -14.39
CA ASN A 145 21.36 3.85 -14.83
C ASN A 145 21.26 2.33 -14.94
N GLU A 146 20.28 1.70 -14.27
CA GLU A 146 20.07 0.25 -14.30
C GLU A 146 19.43 -0.22 -15.61
N PHE A 147 19.12 0.70 -16.53
CA PHE A 147 18.48 0.42 -17.83
C PHE A 147 19.39 0.90 -18.96
N GLU A 148 19.50 0.11 -20.02
CA GLU A 148 20.37 0.42 -21.17
C GLU A 148 19.91 1.70 -21.89
N ASN A 149 18.59 1.90 -21.98
CA ASN A 149 17.97 3.00 -22.69
C ASN A 149 16.55 3.29 -22.19
N VAL A 150 15.91 4.31 -22.76
CA VAL A 150 14.56 4.75 -22.37
C VAL A 150 13.51 3.68 -22.63
N ILE A 151 13.67 2.91 -23.71
CA ILE A 151 12.70 1.90 -24.13
C ILE A 151 12.61 0.80 -23.06
N GLU A 152 13.75 0.30 -22.59
CA GLU A 152 13.80 -0.74 -21.55
C GLU A 152 13.16 -0.24 -20.24
N LEU A 153 13.48 0.98 -19.82
CA LEU A 153 12.89 1.60 -18.63
C LEU A 153 11.37 1.71 -18.73
N VAL A 154 10.86 2.17 -19.88
CA VAL A 154 9.40 2.30 -20.11
C VAL A 154 8.73 0.94 -20.13
N VAL A 155 9.33 -0.08 -20.76
CA VAL A 155 8.80 -1.45 -20.75
C VAL A 155 8.66 -1.99 -19.33
N GLU A 156 9.66 -1.79 -18.46
CA GLU A 156 9.56 -2.24 -17.06
C GLU A 156 8.51 -1.44 -16.26
N LEU A 157 8.35 -0.14 -16.54
CA LEU A 157 7.27 0.66 -15.93
C LEU A 157 5.88 0.18 -16.34
N ASP A 158 5.69 -0.13 -17.61
CA ASP A 158 4.39 -0.58 -18.11
C ASP A 158 4.06 -1.97 -17.57
N ARG A 159 5.06 -2.86 -17.48
CA ARG A 159 4.94 -4.14 -16.77
C ARG A 159 4.57 -3.95 -15.29
N ILE A 160 5.16 -2.98 -14.61
CA ILE A 160 4.82 -2.64 -13.21
C ILE A 160 3.36 -2.17 -13.10
N ASP A 161 2.91 -1.31 -14.02
CA ASP A 161 1.55 -0.78 -14.02
C ASP A 161 0.52 -1.88 -14.32
N GLU A 162 0.82 -2.78 -15.24
CA GLU A 162 0.03 -4.01 -15.50
C GLU A 162 -0.09 -4.87 -14.23
N LEU A 163 1.04 -5.15 -13.55
CA LEU A 163 1.04 -5.95 -12.33
C LEU A 163 0.24 -5.29 -11.19
N LYS A 164 0.22 -3.96 -11.10
CA LYS A 164 -0.59 -3.21 -10.13
C LYS A 164 -2.08 -3.20 -10.46
N SER A 165 -2.42 -3.31 -11.74
CA SER A 165 -3.81 -3.35 -12.20
C SER A 165 -4.46 -4.72 -12.00
N GLN A 166 -3.66 -5.77 -11.87
CA GLN A 166 -4.15 -7.11 -11.62
C GLN A 166 -4.78 -7.21 -10.22
N PRO A 167 -5.83 -8.04 -10.04
CA PRO A 167 -6.36 -8.33 -8.72
C PRO A 167 -5.24 -8.81 -7.80
N ASN A 168 -5.18 -8.25 -6.59
CA ASN A 168 -4.23 -8.73 -5.59
C ASN A 168 -4.37 -10.26 -5.46
N PRO A 169 -3.26 -11.00 -5.42
CA PRO A 169 -3.34 -12.44 -5.23
C PRO A 169 -4.12 -12.71 -3.95
N LYS A 170 -4.96 -13.74 -3.96
CA LYS A 170 -5.62 -14.19 -2.73
C LYS A 170 -4.52 -14.58 -1.74
N THR A 171 -4.67 -14.10 -0.51
CA THR A 171 -3.79 -14.44 0.60
C THR A 171 -4.63 -15.02 1.72
N ALA A 172 -4.03 -15.92 2.49
CA ALA A 172 -4.61 -16.47 3.70
C ALA A 172 -3.55 -16.49 4.79
N SER A 173 -3.98 -16.27 6.04
CA SER A 173 -3.10 -16.38 7.20
C SER A 173 -2.83 -17.85 7.49
N LEU A 174 -1.56 -18.17 7.75
CA LEU A 174 -1.19 -19.45 8.34
C LEU A 174 -1.85 -19.60 9.72
N PHE A 175 -2.16 -20.83 10.07
CA PHE A 175 -2.60 -21.20 11.41
C PHE A 175 -1.46 -21.10 12.42
N ASP A 176 -1.78 -20.96 13.70
CA ASP A 176 -0.80 -20.78 14.78
C ASP A 176 0.20 -21.96 14.87
N THR A 177 -0.22 -23.14 14.42
CA THR A 177 0.59 -24.37 14.40
C THR A 177 1.41 -24.56 13.14
N MET A 178 1.18 -23.77 12.09
CA MET A 178 1.84 -23.88 10.80
C MET A 178 3.13 -23.04 10.75
N THR A 179 4.15 -23.54 10.06
CA THR A 179 5.38 -22.79 9.79
C THR A 179 5.66 -22.79 8.30
N ILE A 180 6.29 -21.72 7.79
CA ILE A 180 6.55 -21.53 6.36
C ILE A 180 7.36 -22.71 5.78
N GLU A 181 8.25 -23.31 6.57
CA GLU A 181 9.10 -24.41 6.15
C GLU A 181 8.36 -25.75 6.02
N ARG A 182 7.18 -25.88 6.64
CA ARG A 182 6.43 -27.14 6.74
C ARG A 182 5.11 -27.13 5.98
N VAL A 183 4.61 -25.96 5.61
CA VAL A 183 3.35 -25.81 4.85
C VAL A 183 3.49 -26.46 3.47
N THR A 184 2.53 -27.31 3.12
CA THR A 184 2.44 -27.96 1.81
C THR A 184 1.59 -27.14 0.84
N LEU A 185 1.62 -27.51 -0.45
CA LEU A 185 0.75 -26.88 -1.46
C LEU A 185 -0.73 -27.14 -1.14
N GLU A 186 -1.05 -28.33 -0.67
CA GLU A 186 -2.38 -28.75 -0.26
C GLU A 186 -2.90 -27.88 0.89
N ASP A 187 -2.09 -27.69 1.94
CA ASP A 187 -2.44 -26.81 3.07
C ASP A 187 -2.69 -25.38 2.59
N ALA A 188 -1.83 -24.87 1.67
CA ALA A 188 -1.97 -23.53 1.13
C ALA A 188 -3.27 -23.36 0.34
N LEU A 189 -3.63 -24.34 -0.50
CA LEU A 189 -4.90 -24.33 -1.24
C LEU A 189 -6.11 -24.39 -0.32
N GLU A 190 -6.03 -25.15 0.78
CA GLU A 190 -7.09 -25.22 1.79
C GLU A 190 -7.28 -23.88 2.48
N LEU A 191 -6.20 -23.23 2.95
CA LEU A 191 -6.27 -21.90 3.54
C LEU A 191 -6.82 -20.84 2.57
N LEU A 192 -6.40 -20.89 1.30
CA LEU A 192 -6.86 -19.97 0.24
C LEU A 192 -8.32 -20.20 -0.17
N SER A 193 -8.94 -21.31 0.26
CA SER A 193 -10.36 -21.57 0.07
C SER A 193 -11.26 -20.78 1.04
N LEU A 194 -10.69 -20.22 2.12
CA LEU A 194 -11.41 -19.37 3.06
C LEU A 194 -11.65 -17.96 2.47
N PRO A 195 -12.77 -17.29 2.77
CA PRO A 195 -13.89 -17.73 3.62
C PRO A 195 -14.69 -18.88 3.00
N ARG A 196 -15.03 -19.88 3.81
CA ARG A 196 -15.85 -21.02 3.39
C ARG A 196 -17.30 -20.79 3.79
N THR A 197 -18.23 -20.98 2.85
CA THR A 197 -19.66 -21.04 3.15
C THR A 197 -20.02 -22.41 3.73
N VAL A 198 -20.58 -22.42 4.93
CA VAL A 198 -21.02 -23.65 5.62
C VAL A 198 -22.44 -24.04 5.18
N GLY A 199 -23.30 -23.06 4.97
CA GLY A 199 -24.67 -23.24 4.50
C GLY A 199 -25.51 -21.96 4.65
N THR A 200 -26.81 -22.07 4.38
CA THR A 200 -27.80 -21.02 4.65
C THR A 200 -28.62 -21.37 5.88
N ASP A 201 -28.94 -20.38 6.70
CA ASP A 201 -29.83 -20.59 7.84
C ASP A 201 -31.26 -20.88 7.34
N PRO A 202 -31.88 -22.01 7.74
CA PRO A 202 -33.24 -22.36 7.31
C PRO A 202 -34.33 -21.37 7.73
N SER A 203 -34.09 -20.53 8.75
CA SER A 203 -35.09 -19.61 9.31
C SER A 203 -35.23 -18.31 8.53
N ASP A 204 -34.13 -17.75 8.03
CA ASP A 204 -34.10 -16.45 7.35
C ASP A 204 -33.38 -16.48 5.98
N GLY A 205 -32.83 -17.63 5.59
CA GLY A 205 -32.14 -17.83 4.31
C GLY A 205 -30.77 -17.16 4.23
N VAL A 206 -30.25 -16.60 5.32
CA VAL A 206 -28.97 -15.86 5.32
C VAL A 206 -27.79 -16.83 5.32
N GLU A 207 -26.79 -16.56 4.49
CA GLU A 207 -25.57 -17.36 4.42
C GLU A 207 -24.73 -17.28 5.70
N ILE A 208 -24.21 -18.43 6.11
CA ILE A 208 -23.27 -18.59 7.21
C ILE A 208 -21.90 -18.95 6.62
N THR A 209 -20.91 -18.10 6.88
CA THR A 209 -19.53 -18.28 6.43
C THR A 209 -18.59 -18.44 7.63
N VAL A 210 -17.47 -19.13 7.42
CA VAL A 210 -16.39 -19.26 8.40
C VAL A 210 -15.08 -18.79 7.79
N GLN A 211 -14.29 -18.08 8.60
CA GLN A 211 -13.03 -17.49 8.13
C GLN A 211 -12.05 -17.26 9.28
N ASN A 212 -10.75 -17.21 8.94
CA ASN A 212 -9.71 -16.86 9.89
C ASN A 212 -9.53 -15.34 9.93
N GLY A 213 -9.70 -14.73 11.11
CA GLY A 213 -9.57 -13.30 11.32
C GLY A 213 -8.35 -12.93 12.15
N ARG A 214 -8.11 -11.62 12.28
CA ARG A 214 -7.03 -11.06 13.14
C ARG A 214 -7.06 -11.57 14.59
N TYR A 215 -8.24 -11.92 15.11
CA TYR A 215 -8.46 -12.36 16.49
C TYR A 215 -8.74 -13.87 16.60
N GLY A 216 -8.43 -14.62 15.54
CA GLY A 216 -8.69 -16.05 15.43
C GLY A 216 -9.92 -16.38 14.58
N PRO A 217 -10.27 -17.67 14.50
CA PRO A 217 -11.33 -18.19 13.64
C PRO A 217 -12.72 -17.78 14.14
N TYR A 218 -13.61 -17.45 13.21
CA TYR A 218 -14.99 -17.06 13.52
C TYR A 218 -15.95 -17.41 12.40
N LEU A 219 -17.23 -17.55 12.77
CA LEU A 219 -18.34 -17.60 11.83
C LEU A 219 -19.01 -16.23 11.69
N LEU A 220 -19.59 -15.95 10.53
CA LEU A 220 -20.31 -14.73 10.19
C LEU A 220 -21.66 -15.07 9.53
N LYS A 221 -22.74 -14.45 10.01
CA LYS A 221 -24.10 -14.52 9.43
C LYS A 221 -24.71 -13.12 9.42
N GLY A 222 -24.93 -12.51 8.25
CA GLY A 222 -25.66 -11.23 8.14
C GLY A 222 -25.10 -10.08 9.02
N GLY A 223 -23.80 -10.08 9.33
CA GLY A 223 -23.16 -9.12 10.24
C GLY A 223 -23.04 -9.57 11.70
N GLU A 224 -23.68 -10.68 12.09
CA GLU A 224 -23.46 -11.35 13.37
C GLU A 224 -22.23 -12.25 13.31
N SER A 225 -21.32 -12.15 14.28
CA SER A 225 -20.18 -13.07 14.39
C SER A 225 -20.18 -13.88 15.70
N ARG A 226 -19.58 -15.08 15.65
CA ARG A 226 -19.22 -15.89 16.83
C ARG A 226 -17.83 -16.47 16.65
N SER A 227 -16.99 -16.38 17.67
CA SER A 227 -15.66 -16.99 17.65
C SER A 227 -15.76 -18.52 17.67
N LEU A 228 -14.87 -19.17 16.93
CA LEU A 228 -14.62 -20.60 17.04
C LEU A 228 -13.47 -20.82 18.04
N HIS A 229 -13.36 -22.04 18.56
CA HIS A 229 -12.35 -22.36 19.57
C HIS A 229 -11.01 -22.76 18.95
N LYS A 230 -11.03 -23.37 17.77
CA LYS A 230 -9.83 -23.83 17.07
C LYS A 230 -9.92 -23.58 15.57
N GLU A 231 -8.75 -23.47 14.94
CA GLU A 231 -8.63 -23.16 13.52
C GLU A 231 -9.11 -24.32 12.63
N GLU A 232 -8.95 -25.58 13.06
CA GLU A 232 -9.43 -26.74 12.30
C GLU A 232 -10.96 -26.77 12.15
N GLN A 233 -11.68 -26.03 13.02
CA GLN A 233 -13.14 -25.89 12.91
C GLN A 233 -13.54 -25.13 11.65
N LEU A 234 -12.67 -24.33 11.05
CA LEU A 234 -12.96 -23.65 9.77
C LEU A 234 -13.26 -24.64 8.64
N PHE A 235 -12.71 -25.85 8.71
CA PHE A 235 -12.88 -26.88 7.69
C PHE A 235 -13.83 -28.01 8.11
N THR A 236 -14.13 -28.13 9.40
CA THR A 236 -14.92 -29.26 9.93
C THR A 236 -16.28 -28.87 10.49
N ILE A 237 -16.50 -27.60 10.86
CA ILE A 237 -17.76 -27.18 11.50
C ILE A 237 -18.96 -27.34 10.55
N THR A 238 -20.06 -27.83 11.11
CA THR A 238 -21.31 -28.07 10.41
C THR A 238 -22.30 -26.91 10.57
N LEU A 239 -23.31 -26.86 9.70
CA LEU A 239 -24.37 -25.86 9.77
C LEU A 239 -25.09 -25.89 11.12
N GLU A 240 -25.39 -27.09 11.64
CA GLU A 240 -26.07 -27.26 12.92
C GLU A 240 -25.26 -26.66 14.09
N GLU A 241 -23.95 -26.92 14.13
CA GLU A 241 -23.06 -26.35 15.14
C GLU A 241 -22.97 -24.82 15.03
N CYS A 242 -22.92 -24.28 13.81
CA CYS A 242 -22.96 -22.83 13.60
C CYS A 242 -24.25 -22.21 14.15
N LEU A 243 -25.40 -22.83 13.90
CA LEU A 243 -26.70 -22.37 14.40
C LEU A 243 -26.76 -22.42 15.94
N GLN A 244 -26.23 -23.48 16.55
CA GLN A 244 -26.13 -23.58 18.01
C GLN A 244 -25.27 -22.45 18.61
N LEU A 245 -24.12 -22.14 18.00
CA LEU A 245 -23.26 -21.04 18.45
C LEU A 245 -23.92 -19.66 18.27
N LEU A 246 -24.67 -19.47 17.19
CA LEU A 246 -25.42 -18.24 16.94
C LEU A 246 -26.56 -18.05 17.95
N ALA A 247 -27.24 -19.13 18.35
CA ALA A 247 -28.30 -19.11 19.36
C ALA A 247 -27.79 -18.74 20.76
N MET A 248 -26.50 -18.96 21.06
CA MET A 248 -25.91 -18.52 22.32
C MET A 248 -25.80 -16.98 22.37
N PRO A 249 -26.07 -16.36 23.53
CA PRO A 249 -25.97 -14.91 23.68
C PRO A 249 -24.54 -14.44 23.40
N LYS A 250 -24.40 -13.30 22.70
CA LYS A 250 -23.09 -12.67 22.45
C LYS A 250 -22.38 -12.43 23.78
N LYS A 251 -21.33 -13.19 24.04
CA LYS A 251 -20.37 -12.86 25.10
C LYS A 251 -19.52 -11.68 24.61
N PHE A 252 -20.02 -10.46 24.82
CA PHE A 252 -19.21 -9.25 24.68
C PHE A 252 -18.16 -9.25 25.79
N GLY A 253 -17.06 -9.93 25.57
CA GLY A 253 -15.98 -10.03 26.53
C GLY A 253 -14.66 -9.77 25.84
N ARG A 254 -14.07 -8.59 26.09
CA ARG A 254 -12.61 -8.52 26.23
C ARG A 254 -12.20 -9.76 27.02
N ALA A 255 -11.24 -10.53 26.50
CA ALA A 255 -10.69 -11.69 27.18
C ALA A 255 -10.60 -11.38 28.68
N LYS A 256 -11.25 -12.20 29.52
CA LYS A 256 -11.25 -12.03 30.96
C LYS A 256 -9.79 -11.80 31.36
N ALA A 257 -9.48 -10.63 31.94
CA ALA A 257 -8.10 -10.27 32.23
C ALA A 257 -7.43 -11.45 32.94
N LYS A 258 -6.30 -11.94 32.41
CA LYS A 258 -5.55 -13.01 33.06
C LYS A 258 -5.38 -12.61 34.54
N PRO A 259 -5.65 -13.51 35.49
CA PRO A 259 -5.48 -13.20 36.90
C PRO A 259 -4.03 -12.74 37.14
N PRO A 260 -3.79 -11.83 38.10
CA PRO A 260 -2.44 -11.37 38.40
C PRO A 260 -1.57 -12.55 38.83
N LEU A 261 -0.30 -12.53 38.43
CA LEU A 261 0.68 -13.55 38.78
C LEU A 261 1.01 -13.52 40.27
N LYS A 262 0.98 -12.34 40.90
CA LYS A 262 1.27 -12.14 42.32
C LYS A 262 0.63 -10.84 42.83
N GLU A 263 0.15 -10.84 44.06
CA GLU A 263 -0.27 -9.61 44.76
C GLU A 263 0.80 -9.24 45.79
N LEU A 264 1.30 -8.01 45.71
CA LEU A 264 2.46 -7.53 46.48
C LEU A 264 2.07 -6.54 47.57
N GLY A 265 0.81 -6.57 48.02
CA GLY A 265 0.27 -5.68 49.04
C GLY A 265 -0.18 -4.33 48.49
N LYS A 266 -0.29 -3.30 49.33
CA LYS A 266 -0.74 -1.95 48.93
C LYS A 266 0.42 -1.00 48.68
N ASP A 267 0.28 -0.16 47.65
CA ASP A 267 1.20 0.92 47.34
C ASP A 267 1.07 2.05 48.37
N PRO A 268 2.17 2.51 49.00
CA PRO A 268 2.13 3.59 49.99
C PRO A 268 1.64 4.93 49.43
N ASN A 269 1.75 5.15 48.12
CA ASN A 269 1.47 6.46 47.51
C ASN A 269 0.04 6.52 46.95
N SER A 270 -0.42 5.48 46.25
CA SER A 270 -1.77 5.42 45.68
C SER A 270 -2.80 4.74 46.57
N GLY A 271 -2.37 3.99 47.60
CA GLY A 271 -3.24 3.20 48.49
C GLY A 271 -3.84 1.95 47.83
N ASN A 272 -3.57 1.72 46.55
CA ASN A 272 -4.13 0.63 45.76
C ASN A 272 -3.30 -0.66 45.89
N PRO A 273 -3.89 -1.84 45.64
CA PRO A 273 -3.12 -3.09 45.59
C PRO A 273 -2.15 -3.11 44.41
N ILE A 274 -0.91 -3.51 44.68
CA ILE A 274 0.14 -3.75 43.70
C ILE A 274 -0.02 -5.17 43.16
N LEU A 275 -0.21 -5.28 41.86
CA LEU A 275 -0.39 -6.54 41.14
C LEU A 275 0.74 -6.73 40.14
N LEU A 276 1.37 -7.91 40.16
CA LEU A 276 2.28 -8.37 39.12
C LEU A 276 1.46 -9.05 38.03
N LYS A 277 1.61 -8.62 36.77
CA LYS A 277 0.86 -9.13 35.62
C LYS A 277 1.78 -9.44 34.45
N ASP A 278 1.29 -10.34 33.60
CA ASP A 278 1.89 -10.67 32.32
C ASP A 278 1.29 -9.79 31.21
N GLY A 279 2.14 -9.13 30.42
CA GLY A 279 1.75 -8.13 29.43
C GLY A 279 2.45 -8.35 28.08
N LYS A 280 1.98 -7.65 27.05
CA LYS A 280 2.51 -7.77 25.66
C LYS A 280 4.03 -7.53 25.54
N PHE A 281 4.60 -6.76 26.46
CA PHE A 281 6.01 -6.35 26.45
C PHE A 281 6.81 -6.96 27.61
N GLY A 282 6.31 -8.04 28.21
CA GLY A 282 6.90 -8.69 29.38
C GLY A 282 6.15 -8.39 30.68
N HIS A 283 6.67 -8.96 31.76
CA HIS A 283 6.11 -8.83 33.11
C HIS A 283 6.16 -7.39 33.62
N TYR A 284 5.10 -6.97 34.31
CA TYR A 284 5.00 -5.61 34.84
C TYR A 284 4.21 -5.57 36.15
N VAL A 285 4.52 -4.59 37.00
CA VAL A 285 3.74 -4.27 38.20
C VAL A 285 2.78 -3.13 37.93
N THR A 286 1.61 -3.18 38.56
CA THR A 286 0.57 -2.15 38.44
C THR A 286 -0.15 -1.93 39.75
N ASP A 287 -0.44 -0.67 40.08
CA ASP A 287 -1.33 -0.29 41.18
C ASP A 287 -2.76 0.06 40.68
N GLY A 288 -3.06 -0.33 39.44
CA GLY A 288 -4.30 0.00 38.73
C GLY A 288 -4.32 1.38 38.06
N LYS A 289 -3.35 2.27 38.35
CA LYS A 289 -3.21 3.58 37.70
C LYS A 289 -1.91 3.69 36.90
N THR A 290 -0.80 3.29 37.49
CA THR A 290 0.55 3.29 36.92
C THR A 290 0.96 1.85 36.59
N ASN A 291 1.61 1.66 35.44
CA ASN A 291 2.19 0.38 35.03
C ASN A 291 3.70 0.53 34.86
N ALA A 292 4.49 -0.29 35.54
CA ALA A 292 5.95 -0.29 35.44
C ALA A 292 6.45 -1.69 35.06
N SER A 293 7.17 -1.77 33.94
CA SER A 293 7.78 -3.03 33.48
C SER A 293 8.90 -3.47 34.43
N LEU A 294 9.07 -4.78 34.60
CA LEU A 294 10.22 -5.34 35.30
C LEU A 294 11.52 -5.05 34.50
N LYS A 295 12.63 -4.81 35.21
CA LYS A 295 13.96 -4.67 34.59
C LYS A 295 14.59 -6.06 34.39
N SER A 296 15.64 -6.14 33.60
CA SER A 296 16.30 -7.41 33.22
C SER A 296 16.84 -8.24 34.39
N HIS A 297 17.12 -7.60 35.54
CA HIS A 297 17.58 -8.27 36.76
C HIS A 297 16.46 -8.57 37.77
N ASP A 298 15.22 -8.17 37.48
CA ASP A 298 14.07 -8.42 38.37
C ASP A 298 13.48 -9.81 38.06
N SER A 299 13.48 -10.72 39.03
CA SER A 299 12.82 -12.03 38.93
C SER A 299 11.34 -11.94 39.33
N VAL A 300 10.46 -12.58 38.55
CA VAL A 300 9.01 -12.67 38.81
C VAL A 300 8.72 -13.37 40.15
N GLU A 301 9.53 -14.36 40.50
CA GLU A 301 9.35 -15.20 41.69
C GLU A 301 9.79 -14.47 42.96
N GLU A 302 10.92 -13.78 42.88
CA GLU A 302 11.58 -13.11 44.01
C GLU A 302 11.16 -11.65 44.19
N LEU A 303 10.29 -11.13 43.31
CA LEU A 303 9.88 -9.73 43.37
C LEU A 303 9.24 -9.40 44.73
N SER A 304 9.87 -8.46 45.44
CA SER A 304 9.43 -7.95 46.74
C SER A 304 8.48 -6.76 46.60
N LYS A 305 7.76 -6.45 47.68
CA LYS A 305 6.85 -5.29 47.73
C LYS A 305 7.61 -3.99 47.56
N GLU A 306 8.75 -3.85 48.22
CA GLU A 306 9.58 -2.65 48.22
C GLU A 306 10.08 -2.35 46.81
N ARG A 307 10.52 -3.39 46.09
CA ARG A 307 10.98 -3.28 44.71
C ARG A 307 9.85 -2.90 43.75
N ALA A 308 8.66 -3.46 43.96
CA ALA A 308 7.50 -3.12 43.13
C ALA A 308 7.04 -1.66 43.33
N VAL A 309 7.10 -1.14 44.57
CA VAL A 309 6.84 0.27 44.88
C VAL A 309 7.86 1.18 44.19
N GLU A 310 9.14 0.80 44.22
CA GLU A 310 10.23 1.55 43.57
C GLU A 310 10.00 1.66 42.05
N LEU A 311 9.69 0.54 41.37
CA LEU A 311 9.39 0.53 39.94
C LEU A 311 8.19 1.42 39.58
N LEU A 312 7.14 1.40 40.40
CA LEU A 312 5.97 2.26 40.22
C LEU A 312 6.29 3.74 40.48
N ALA A 313 7.16 4.04 41.44
CA ALA A 313 7.60 5.39 41.75
C ALA A 313 8.45 5.99 40.61
N GLU A 314 9.40 5.22 40.05
CA GLU A 314 10.22 5.65 38.90
C GLU A 314 9.37 6.05 37.69
N LYS A 315 8.22 5.39 37.49
CA LYS A 315 7.34 5.63 36.35
C LYS A 315 6.35 6.79 36.55
N ARG A 316 6.22 7.32 37.77
CA ARG A 316 5.34 8.45 38.12
C ARG A 316 6.02 9.81 37.94
N ILE A 317 7.35 9.82 37.78
CA ILE A 317 8.17 11.00 37.46
C ILE A 317 7.99 11.32 35.98
#